data_AF-A0AAF0KSR3-F1
#
_entry.id   AF-A0AAF0KSR3-F1
#
_cell.length_a   1.000
_cell.length_b   1.000
_cell.length_c   1.000
_cell.angle_alpha   90.00
_cell.angle_beta   90.00
_cell.angle_gamma   90.00
#
_symmetry.space_group_name_H-M   'P 1'
#
loop_
_entity.id
_entity.type
_entity.pdbx_description
1 polymer ?
#
loop_
_entity_poly.entity_id
_entity_poly.type
_entity_poly.pdbx_seq_one_letter_code
_entity_poly.pdbx_strand_id
1 'polypeptide(L)'
;MAFQNPAQNYTETRLNLGDLVHLSPYSTYLMRSESDCPGAGIVKGSVLAIDRALTPEHGQLIVAEFDGELTLRRLLLNPVPALQALDADETVTLLDVSQALPVWGVVAYALTDVAGVGFNGPAGD
;
A
#
# COMPACT_ATOMS: atom_id res chain seq x y z
N MET A 1 55.07 11.74 -2.67
CA MET A 1 53.74 12.31 -2.96
C MET A 1 52.75 11.16 -2.96
N ALA A 2 51.89 11.08 -1.94
CA ALA A 2 50.86 10.06 -1.86
C ALA A 2 49.69 10.51 -2.73
N PHE A 3 49.46 9.83 -3.86
CA PHE A 3 48.19 9.92 -4.56
C PHE A 3 47.17 9.12 -3.75
N GLN A 4 46.38 9.81 -2.94
CA GLN A 4 45.14 9.23 -2.45
C GLN A 4 44.24 9.05 -3.67
N ASN A 5 44.01 7.80 -4.05
CA ASN A 5 43.12 7.43 -5.13
C ASN A 5 41.71 7.97 -4.81
N PRO A 6 41.17 8.96 -5.56
CA PRO A 6 39.91 9.63 -5.23
C PRO A 6 38.68 8.72 -5.40
N ALA A 7 38.86 7.53 -5.99
CA ALA A 7 37.78 6.61 -6.32
C ALA A 7 37.36 5.67 -5.18
N GLN A 8 37.95 5.75 -3.98
CA GLN A 8 37.75 4.71 -2.95
C GLN A 8 36.57 4.89 -1.98
N ASN A 9 35.71 5.91 -2.08
CA ASN A 9 34.61 6.07 -1.11
C ASN A 9 33.24 6.42 -1.71
N TYR A 10 32.92 5.89 -2.89
CA TYR A 10 31.54 5.84 -3.36
C TYR A 10 31.21 4.42 -3.83
N THR A 11 31.13 3.49 -2.87
CA THR A 11 30.28 2.32 -3.06
C THR A 11 28.86 2.78 -2.79
N GLU A 12 28.23 3.46 -3.75
CA GLU A 12 26.78 3.63 -3.71
C GLU A 12 26.17 2.23 -3.75
N THR A 13 25.60 1.80 -2.62
CA THR A 13 24.79 0.59 -2.58
C THR A 13 23.60 0.82 -3.50
N ARG A 14 23.60 0.15 -4.65
CA ARG A 14 22.50 0.23 -5.60
C ARG A 14 21.24 -0.30 -4.91
N LEU A 15 20.26 0.59 -4.69
CA LEU A 15 18.97 0.18 -4.14
C LEU A 15 18.20 -0.62 -5.20
N ASN A 16 17.73 -1.79 -4.81
CA ASN A 16 16.81 -2.62 -5.59
C ASN A 16 15.41 -2.43 -5.02
N LEU A 17 14.40 -2.29 -5.88
CA LEU A 17 13.00 -2.22 -5.44
C LEU A 17 12.61 -3.40 -4.55
N GLY A 18 13.04 -4.61 -4.88
CA GLY A 18 12.76 -5.81 -4.09
C GLY A 18 13.38 -5.79 -2.68
N ASP A 19 14.48 -5.05 -2.49
CA ASP A 19 15.11 -4.90 -1.16
C ASP A 19 14.49 -3.73 -0.38
N LEU A 20 13.87 -2.78 -1.09
CA LEU A 20 13.17 -1.63 -0.49
C LEU A 20 11.82 -2.00 0.09
N VAL A 21 11.17 -3.04 -0.45
CA VAL A 21 9.86 -3.50 0.01
C VAL A 21 9.97 -4.89 0.60
N HIS A 22 9.62 -5.03 1.87
CA HIS A 22 9.45 -6.36 2.45
C HIS A 22 8.08 -6.89 2.02
N LEU A 23 8.07 -7.71 0.97
CA LEU A 23 6.87 -8.37 0.45
C LEU A 23 7.04 -9.89 0.54
N SER A 24 6.18 -10.54 1.31
CA SER A 24 6.11 -12.00 1.34
C SER A 24 5.33 -12.48 0.10
N PRO A 25 5.91 -13.35 -0.75
CA PRO A 25 5.23 -13.83 -1.96
C PRO A 25 3.99 -14.68 -1.65
N TYR A 26 3.84 -15.15 -0.40
CA TYR A 26 2.71 -16.00 0.02
C TYR A 26 1.55 -15.21 0.63
N SER A 27 1.76 -13.94 1.01
CA SER A 27 0.75 -13.11 1.65
C SER A 27 0.51 -11.77 0.97
N THR A 28 1.37 -11.41 0.00
CA THR A 28 1.26 -10.17 -0.77
C THR A 28 0.40 -10.36 -2.00
N TYR A 29 -0.56 -9.46 -2.19
CA TYR A 29 -1.39 -9.33 -3.37
C TYR A 29 -1.20 -7.94 -3.97
N LEU A 30 -1.14 -7.87 -5.30
CA LEU A 30 -1.04 -6.59 -6.00
C LEU A 30 -2.40 -6.22 -6.60
N MET A 31 -2.82 -4.98 -6.41
CA MET A 31 -4.04 -4.41 -6.98
C MET A 31 -3.72 -3.08 -7.66
N ARG A 32 -4.43 -2.72 -8.73
CA ARG A 32 -4.37 -1.37 -9.30
C ARG A 32 -5.49 -0.52 -8.73
N SER A 33 -5.17 0.70 -8.30
CA SER A 33 -6.17 1.68 -7.88
C SER A 33 -7.00 2.13 -9.08
N GLU A 34 -8.33 2.03 -8.99
CA GLU A 34 -9.24 2.47 -10.05
C GLU A 34 -9.55 3.97 -10.01
N SER A 35 -9.34 4.59 -8.86
CA SER A 35 -9.62 6.00 -8.57
C SER A 35 -8.43 6.70 -7.93
N ASP A 36 -8.50 8.02 -7.93
CA ASP A 36 -7.61 8.88 -7.14
C ASP A 36 -8.09 8.91 -5.69
N CYS A 37 -7.15 8.79 -4.75
CA CYS A 37 -7.39 8.96 -3.31
C CYS A 37 -6.35 9.96 -2.76
N PRO A 38 -6.55 11.27 -2.95
CA PRO A 38 -5.54 12.29 -2.61
C PRO A 38 -5.16 12.28 -1.13
N GLY A 39 -6.14 12.09 -0.23
CA GLY A 39 -5.89 12.00 1.23
C GLY A 39 -5.05 10.79 1.66
N ALA A 40 -4.82 9.85 0.75
CA ALA A 40 -3.97 8.68 0.93
C ALA A 40 -2.69 8.72 0.06
N GLY A 41 -2.50 9.77 -0.76
CA GLY A 41 -1.38 9.86 -1.71
C GLY A 41 -1.45 8.85 -2.86
N ILE A 42 -2.61 8.25 -3.10
CA ILE A 42 -2.81 7.25 -4.16
C ILE A 42 -3.39 7.94 -5.38
N VAL A 43 -2.76 7.71 -6.52
CA VAL A 43 -3.21 8.20 -7.83
C VAL A 43 -3.87 7.05 -8.58
N LYS A 44 -4.85 7.35 -9.42
CA LYS A 44 -5.46 6.37 -10.32
C LYS A 44 -4.37 5.64 -11.13
N GLY A 45 -4.45 4.32 -11.14
CA GLY A 45 -3.48 3.45 -11.81
C GLY A 45 -2.27 3.05 -10.96
N SER A 46 -2.11 3.58 -9.75
CA SER A 46 -1.08 3.15 -8.80
C SER A 46 -1.23 1.66 -8.48
N VAL A 47 -0.11 0.96 -8.32
CA VAL A 47 -0.06 -0.43 -7.86
C VAL A 47 0.06 -0.45 -6.35
N LEU A 48 -0.94 -1.03 -5.71
CA LEU A 48 -1.01 -1.23 -4.27
C LEU A 48 -0.51 -2.63 -3.94
N ALA A 49 0.43 -2.75 -3.02
CA ALA A 49 0.84 -4.01 -2.45
C ALA A 49 0.11 -4.22 -1.12
N ILE A 50 -0.76 -5.21 -1.09
CA ILE A 50 -1.59 -5.56 0.05
C ILE A 50 -1.05 -6.83 0.70
N ASP A 51 -0.68 -6.75 1.98
CA ASP A 51 -0.18 -7.89 2.74
C ASP A 51 -1.22 -8.36 3.75
N ARG A 52 -1.58 -9.64 3.66
CA ARG A 52 -2.55 -10.30 4.54
C ARG A 52 -1.95 -10.81 5.84
N ALA A 53 -0.62 -10.87 5.95
CA ALA A 53 0.08 -11.31 7.15
C ALA A 53 0.32 -10.17 8.15
N LEU A 54 0.20 -8.91 7.71
CA LEU A 54 0.34 -7.75 8.58
C LEU A 54 -0.86 -7.60 9.51
N THR A 55 -0.59 -7.28 10.78
CA THR A 55 -1.63 -6.92 11.74
C THR A 55 -2.08 -5.48 11.47
N PRO A 56 -3.37 -5.22 11.23
CA PRO A 56 -3.86 -3.88 10.91
C PRO A 56 -3.85 -2.97 12.13
N GLU A 57 -3.36 -1.74 11.95
CA GLU A 57 -3.24 -0.73 13.01
C GLU A 57 -4.07 0.54 12.71
N HIS A 58 -4.27 1.36 13.74
CA HIS A 58 -4.99 2.63 13.61
C HIS A 58 -4.32 3.57 12.59
N GLY A 59 -5.13 4.16 11.72
CA GLY A 59 -4.70 5.11 10.69
C GLY A 59 -4.16 4.45 9.41
N GLN A 60 -3.92 3.13 9.41
CA GLN A 60 -3.43 2.43 8.24
C GLN A 60 -4.50 2.32 7.15
N LEU A 61 -4.02 2.24 5.91
CA LEU A 61 -4.87 1.90 4.77
C LEU A 61 -5.02 0.39 4.69
N ILE A 62 -6.25 -0.05 4.49
CA ILE A 62 -6.60 -1.45 4.37
C ILE A 62 -7.48 -1.66 3.14
N VAL A 63 -7.50 -2.89 2.65
CA VAL A 63 -8.60 -3.39 1.84
C VAL A 63 -9.60 -4.03 2.79
N ALA A 64 -10.82 -3.51 2.81
CA ALA A 64 -11.93 -4.06 3.53
C ALA A 64 -12.83 -4.88 2.61
N GLU A 65 -13.41 -5.97 3.12
CA GLU A 65 -14.34 -6.82 2.38
C GLU A 65 -15.75 -6.70 2.96
N PHE A 66 -16.70 -6.29 2.12
CA PHE A 66 -18.13 -6.19 2.46
C PHE A 66 -18.94 -6.97 1.42
N ASP A 67 -19.68 -8.00 1.86
CA ASP A 67 -20.50 -8.83 0.96
C ASP A 67 -19.76 -9.37 -0.29
N GLY A 68 -18.45 -9.63 -0.14
CA GLY A 68 -17.56 -10.09 -1.23
C GLY A 68 -16.96 -8.97 -2.08
N GLU A 69 -17.28 -7.71 -1.82
CA GLU A 69 -16.70 -6.56 -2.49
C GLU A 69 -15.50 -6.00 -1.72
N LEU A 70 -14.37 -5.83 -2.42
CA LEU A 70 -13.16 -5.26 -1.87
C LEU A 70 -13.14 -3.74 -2.04
N THR A 71 -12.95 -3.02 -0.93
CA THR A 71 -12.93 -1.56 -0.92
C THR A 71 -11.72 -1.02 -0.18
N LEU A 72 -11.12 0.05 -0.69
CA LEU A 72 -10.00 0.72 -0.04
C LEU A 72 -10.53 1.67 1.05
N ARG A 73 -10.04 1.51 2.29
CA ARG A 73 -10.49 2.28 3.46
C ARG A 73 -9.32 2.65 4.35
N ARG A 74 -9.48 3.70 5.15
CA ARG A 74 -8.60 3.97 6.29
C ARG A 74 -9.22 3.38 7.56
N LEU A 75 -8.44 2.57 8.28
CA LEU A 75 -8.89 1.94 9.51
C LEU A 75 -8.75 2.91 10.69
N LEU A 76 -9.83 3.18 11.40
CA LEU A 76 -9.85 4.03 12.58
C LEU A 76 -10.21 3.18 13.79
N LEU A 77 -9.25 2.79 14.62
CA LEU A 77 -9.52 2.03 15.86
C LEU A 77 -9.83 2.89 17.09
N ASN A 78 -9.60 4.21 17.02
CA ASN A 78 -9.71 5.13 18.15
C ASN A 78 -10.54 6.36 17.75
N PRO A 79 -11.41 6.90 18.63
CA PRO A 79 -11.82 6.34 19.92
C PRO A 79 -12.77 5.14 19.80
N VAL A 80 -13.41 4.98 18.64
CA VAL A 80 -14.34 3.89 18.33
C VAL A 80 -13.92 3.28 16.99
N PRO A 81 -13.90 1.93 16.85
CA PRO A 81 -13.64 1.26 15.59
C PRO A 81 -14.56 1.73 14.46
N ALA A 82 -13.97 2.16 13.36
CA ALA A 82 -14.64 2.68 12.18
C ALA A 82 -13.76 2.52 10.94
N LEU A 83 -14.37 2.67 9.77
CA LEU A 83 -13.69 2.80 8.49
C LEU A 83 -14.00 4.16 7.88
N GLN A 84 -12.96 4.84 7.40
CA GLN A 84 -13.09 6.08 6.67
C GLN A 84 -12.92 5.81 5.17
N ALA A 85 -13.85 6.33 4.37
CA ALA A 85 -13.75 6.35 2.92
C ALA A 85 -12.61 7.29 2.47
N LEU A 86 -12.05 7.02 1.29
CA LEU A 86 -10.94 7.80 0.72
C LEU A 86 -11.36 8.68 -0.47
N ASP A 87 -12.67 8.80 -0.67
CA ASP A 87 -13.28 9.72 -1.62
C ASP A 87 -13.39 11.13 -1.02
N ALA A 88 -13.99 12.05 -1.78
CA ALA A 88 -14.12 13.45 -1.38
C ALA A 88 -15.01 13.66 -0.14
N ASP A 89 -15.93 12.74 0.14
CA ASP A 89 -16.87 12.86 1.25
C ASP A 89 -16.26 12.33 2.57
N GLU A 90 -15.16 11.57 2.48
CA GLU A 90 -14.43 10.98 3.62
C GLU A 90 -15.37 10.31 4.65
N THR A 91 -16.44 9.67 4.15
CA THR A 91 -17.50 9.12 4.99
C THR A 91 -16.94 8.12 6.01
N VAL A 92 -17.35 8.27 7.27
CA VAL A 92 -16.96 7.38 8.37
C VAL A 92 -18.08 6.40 8.69
N THR A 93 -17.80 5.11 8.52
CA THR A 93 -18.70 4.00 8.84
C THR A 93 -18.24 3.36 10.14
N LEU A 94 -19.07 3.43 11.19
CA LEU A 94 -18.79 2.76 12.46
C LEU A 94 -18.84 1.24 12.29
N LEU A 95 -17.90 0.55 12.95
CA LEU A 95 -17.87 -0.91 12.98
C LEU A 95 -18.54 -1.43 14.25
N ASP A 96 -19.24 -2.55 14.11
CA ASP A 96 -19.74 -3.28 15.26
C ASP A 96 -18.58 -4.02 15.94
N VAL A 97 -18.27 -3.62 17.18
CA VAL A 97 -17.18 -4.20 17.98
C VAL A 97 -17.42 -5.67 18.37
N SER A 98 -18.64 -6.17 18.21
CA SER A 98 -18.96 -7.59 18.44
C SER A 98 -18.59 -8.49 17.26
N GLN A 99 -18.28 -7.89 16.09
CA GLN A 99 -17.89 -8.61 14.88
C GLN A 99 -16.38 -8.51 14.64
N ALA A 100 -15.86 -9.45 13.84
CA ALA A 100 -14.49 -9.36 13.37
C ALA A 100 -14.32 -8.11 12.50
N LEU A 101 -13.15 -7.46 12.57
CA LEU A 101 -12.84 -6.35 11.67
C LEU A 101 -12.88 -6.88 10.22
N PRO A 102 -13.57 -6.20 9.30
CA PRO A 102 -13.72 -6.64 7.91
C PRO A 102 -12.44 -6.35 7.10
N VAL A 103 -11.27 -6.72 7.62
CA VAL A 103 -9.97 -6.48 7.00
C VAL A 103 -9.59 -7.68 6.14
N TRP A 104 -9.48 -7.45 4.83
CA TRP A 104 -8.94 -8.44 3.90
C TRP A 104 -7.40 -8.44 3.90
N GLY A 105 -6.79 -7.25 3.99
CA GLY A 105 -5.34 -7.07 4.14
C GLY A 105 -4.92 -5.61 4.32
N VAL A 106 -3.68 -5.39 4.74
CA VAL A 106 -3.10 -4.05 4.95
C VAL A 106 -2.39 -3.59 3.68
N VAL A 107 -2.62 -2.35 3.26
CA VAL A 107 -1.90 -1.75 2.13
C VAL A 107 -0.53 -1.31 2.63
N ALA A 108 0.49 -2.12 2.37
CA ALA A 108 1.85 -1.91 2.86
C ALA A 108 2.60 -0.88 2.01
N TYR A 109 2.37 -0.88 0.69
CA TYR A 109 3.05 0.03 -0.24
C TYR A 109 2.12 0.47 -1.37
N ALA A 110 2.35 1.67 -1.88
CA ALA A 110 1.74 2.18 -3.10
C ALA A 110 2.85 2.65 -4.05
N LEU A 111 2.86 2.13 -5.27
CA LEU A 111 3.77 2.53 -6.33
C LEU A 111 2.97 3.26 -7.41
N THR A 112 3.37 4.48 -7.71
CA THR A 112 2.77 5.32 -8.75
C THR A 112 3.74 5.46 -9.91
N ASP A 113 3.30 5.12 -11.12
CA ASP A 113 4.09 5.40 -12.31
C ASP A 113 3.95 6.88 -12.69
N VAL A 114 5.00 7.64 -12.39
CA VAL A 114 5.07 9.07 -12.68
C VAL A 114 5.61 9.38 -14.08
N ALA A 115 6.24 8.42 -14.75
CA ALA A 115 6.82 8.61 -16.08
C ALA A 115 5.83 8.26 -17.19
N GLY A 116 4.73 7.55 -16.87
CA GLY A 116 3.69 7.17 -17.81
C GLY A 116 4.11 6.03 -18.76
N VAL A 117 5.17 5.29 -18.40
CA VAL A 117 5.69 4.15 -19.17
C VAL A 117 4.96 2.85 -18.87
N GLY A 118 4.12 2.85 -17.84
CA GLY A 118 3.34 1.75 -17.33
C GLY A 118 4.17 0.76 -16.51
N PHE A 119 3.50 0.09 -15.56
CA PHE A 119 4.00 -1.17 -15.00
C PHE A 119 3.78 -2.28 -16.04
N ASN A 120 4.61 -2.31 -17.08
CA ASN A 120 4.61 -3.37 -18.09
C ASN A 120 5.32 -4.61 -17.51
N GLY A 121 4.65 -5.28 -16.58
CA GLY A 121 4.96 -6.68 -16.29
C GLY A 121 4.56 -7.54 -17.51
N PRO A 122 5.15 -8.74 -17.68
CA PRO A 122 4.65 -9.66 -18.70
C PRO A 122 3.15 -9.85 -18.46
N ALA A 123 2.35 -9.69 -19.53
CA ALA A 123 0.98 -10.17 -19.51
C ALA A 123 1.03 -11.63 -19.03
N GLY A 124 0.27 -11.96 -17.99
CA GLY A 124 0.16 -13.34 -17.54
C GLY A 124 -0.20 -14.20 -18.74
N ASP A 125 0.57 -15.27 -18.94
CA ASP A 125 0.26 -16.35 -19.87
C ASP A 125 -1.00 -17.10 -19.39
#